data_AF-A0A349QZF2-F1
#
_entry.id   AF-A0A349QZF2-F1
#
_cell.length_a   1.000
_cell.length_b   1.000
_cell.length_c   1.000
_cell.angle_alpha   90.00
_cell.angle_beta   90.00
_cell.angle_gamma   90.00
#
_symmetry.space_group_name_H-M   'P 1'
#
loop_
_entity.id
_entity.type
_entity.pdbx_description
1 polymer ?
#
loop_
_entity_poly.entity_id
_entity_poly.type
_entity_poly.pdbx_seq_one_letter_code
_entity_poly.pdbx_strand_id
1 'polypeptide(L)'
;MKNLFKIIILSVNVLLLSSCNSHKNVQDSTKYMLVIHGGAGTIEKKFMTPEKEEAYTLALTAALQKGYEQIKAGKTSLDAVEA
;
A
#
# COMPACT_ATOMS: atom_id res chain seq x y z
N MET A 1 -12.89 -54.58 3.91
CA MET A 1 -11.81 -53.98 3.08
C MET A 1 -12.28 -52.80 2.23
N LYS A 2 -13.44 -52.88 1.53
CA LYS A 2 -13.96 -51.79 0.68
C LYS A 2 -14.22 -50.46 1.42
N ASN A 3 -14.66 -50.52 2.68
CA ASN A 3 -14.94 -49.32 3.49
C ASN A 3 -13.66 -48.66 4.03
N LEU A 4 -12.60 -49.45 4.26
CA LEU A 4 -11.29 -48.94 4.66
C LEU A 4 -10.63 -48.17 3.51
N PHE A 5 -10.76 -48.68 2.28
CA PHE A 5 -10.27 -48.01 1.08
C PHE A 5 -11.01 -46.68 0.81
N LYS A 6 -12.33 -46.63 1.05
CA LYS A 6 -13.11 -45.39 0.96
C LYS A 6 -12.70 -44.33 1.99
N ILE A 7 -12.41 -44.73 3.23
CA ILE A 7 -11.98 -43.81 4.28
C ILE A 7 -10.61 -43.21 3.94
N ILE A 8 -9.68 -44.02 3.43
CA ILE A 8 -8.36 -43.57 3.00
C ILE A 8 -8.46 -42.57 1.82
N ILE A 9 -9.31 -42.86 0.82
CA ILE A 9 -9.53 -41.96 -0.32
C ILE A 9 -10.16 -40.62 0.13
N LEU A 10 -11.11 -40.67 1.07
CA LEU A 10 -11.76 -39.47 1.59
C LEU A 10 -10.78 -38.61 2.42
N SER A 11 -9.94 -39.22 3.26
CA SER A 11 -8.94 -38.50 4.04
C SER A 11 -7.84 -37.88 3.17
N VAL A 12 -7.44 -38.54 2.08
CA VAL A 12 -6.44 -38.01 1.14
C VAL A 12 -6.99 -36.81 0.36
N ASN A 13 -8.26 -36.82 -0.04
CA ASN A 13 -8.90 -35.68 -0.70
C ASN A 13 -9.03 -34.45 0.23
N VAL A 14 -9.33 -34.66 1.52
CA VAL A 14 -9.38 -33.58 2.51
C VAL A 14 -8.00 -32.97 2.76
N LEU A 15 -6.94 -33.78 2.77
CA LEU A 15 -5.56 -33.32 2.93
C LEU A 15 -5.08 -32.49 1.73
N LEU A 16 -5.50 -32.84 0.51
CA LEU A 16 -5.15 -32.13 -0.73
C LEU A 16 -5.76 -30.72 -0.84
N LEU A 17 -6.91 -30.48 -0.19
CA LEU A 17 -7.58 -29.18 -0.20
C LEU A 17 -6.90 -28.13 0.69
N SER A 18 -6.04 -28.53 1.64
CA SER A 18 -5.33 -27.61 2.54
C SER A 18 -4.04 -27.00 1.94
N SER A 19 -3.62 -27.43 0.76
CA SER A 19 -2.34 -27.01 0.15
C SER A 19 -2.43 -25.79 -0.78
N CYS A 20 -3.62 -25.26 -1.04
CA CYS A 20 -3.81 -24.05 -1.85
C CYS A 20 -4.01 -22.80 -0.97
N ASN A 21 -3.04 -22.49 -0.11
CA ASN A 21 -2.96 -21.17 0.53
C ASN A 21 -1.52 -20.65 0.55
N SER A 22 -0.77 -20.94 -0.51
CA SER A 22 0.45 -20.19 -0.81
C SER A 22 0.05 -18.88 -1.50
N HIS A 23 -0.56 -17.97 -0.73
CA HIS A 23 -0.53 -16.55 -1.06
C HIS A 23 0.92 -16.14 -0.92
N LYS A 24 1.73 -16.38 -1.96
CA LYS A 24 2.99 -15.69 -2.09
C LYS A 24 2.60 -14.22 -2.13
N ASN A 25 2.75 -13.55 -0.99
CA ASN A 25 2.93 -12.12 -0.95
C ASN A 25 4.25 -11.92 -1.69
N VAL A 26 4.14 -11.87 -3.02
CA VAL A 26 5.19 -11.33 -3.86
C VAL A 26 5.24 -9.89 -3.37
N GLN A 27 6.10 -9.64 -2.39
CA GLN A 27 6.80 -8.37 -2.23
C GLN A 27 7.57 -8.20 -3.54
N ASP A 28 6.81 -7.91 -4.58
CA ASP A 28 7.31 -7.36 -5.81
C ASP A 28 7.97 -6.08 -5.32
N SER A 29 9.27 -5.94 -5.57
CA SER A 29 10.01 -4.73 -5.25
C SER A 29 9.57 -3.60 -6.19
N THR A 30 8.27 -3.47 -6.41
CA THR A 30 7.61 -2.48 -7.23
C THR A 30 7.92 -1.15 -6.58
N LYS A 31 8.77 -0.40 -7.26
CA LYS A 31 9.19 0.90 -6.81
C LYS A 31 8.04 1.86 -7.06
N TYR A 32 7.37 2.27 -5.99
CA TYR A 32 6.32 3.28 -6.05
C TYR A 32 6.92 4.69 -5.96
N MET A 33 6.30 5.63 -6.67
CA MET A 33 6.57 7.06 -6.54
C MET A 33 5.25 7.78 -6.30
N LEU A 34 5.21 8.60 -5.25
CA LEU A 34 4.12 9.51 -4.96
C LEU A 34 4.66 10.93 -5.04
N VAL A 35 3.97 11.79 -5.79
CA VAL A 35 4.32 13.19 -5.98
C VAL A 35 3.08 14.02 -5.68
N ILE A 36 3.26 15.12 -4.97
CA ILE A 36 2.21 16.09 -4.64
C ILE A 36 2.59 17.47 -5.15
N HIS A 37 1.59 18.34 -5.35
CA HIS A 37 1.80 19.76 -5.58
C HIS A 37 0.80 20.58 -4.75
N GLY A 38 1.20 21.78 -4.32
CA GLY A 38 0.37 22.69 -3.51
C GLY A 38 -0.38 23.75 -4.32
N GLY A 39 -0.73 23.45 -5.57
CA GLY A 39 -1.21 24.42 -6.56
C GLY A 39 -0.10 24.95 -7.48
N ALA A 40 -0.47 25.80 -8.45
CA ALA A 40 0.44 26.42 -9.40
C ALA A 40 0.08 27.90 -9.56
N GLY A 41 1.10 28.76 -9.70
CA GLY A 41 0.96 30.21 -9.78
C GLY A 41 2.24 30.93 -9.39
N THR A 42 2.18 32.25 -9.29
CA THR A 42 3.35 33.07 -8.91
C THR A 42 3.41 33.23 -7.39
N ILE A 43 4.45 32.66 -6.77
CA ILE A 43 4.84 32.99 -5.39
C ILE A 43 6.05 33.91 -5.46
N GLU A 44 5.86 35.19 -5.16
CA GLU A 44 6.97 36.13 -5.12
C GLU A 44 7.77 35.96 -3.83
N LYS A 45 9.05 35.61 -3.96
CA LYS A 45 9.95 35.37 -2.81
C LYS A 45 10.01 36.54 -1.82
N LYS A 46 9.83 37.78 -2.29
CA LYS A 46 9.82 38.98 -1.44
C LYS A 46 8.68 39.00 -0.40
N PHE A 47 7.62 38.21 -0.62
CA PHE A 47 6.49 38.08 0.30
C PHE A 47 6.54 36.81 1.17
N MET A 48 7.58 35.99 0.99
CA MET A 48 7.84 34.80 1.79
C MET A 48 8.70 35.17 3.00
N THR A 49 8.23 34.78 4.18
CA THR A 49 9.03 34.79 5.40
C THR A 49 9.52 33.37 5.67
N PRO A 50 10.60 33.17 6.44
CA PRO A 50 11.07 31.83 6.81
C PRO A 50 9.96 30.97 7.43
N GLU A 51 9.10 31.57 8.26
CA GLU A 51 7.99 30.87 8.92
C GLU A 51 6.91 30.43 7.93
N LYS A 52 6.65 31.24 6.89
CA LYS A 52 5.74 30.85 5.81
C LYS A 52 6.33 29.71 5.00
N GLU A 53 7.61 29.79 4.61
CA GLU A 53 8.29 28.71 3.88
C GLU A 53 8.23 27.40 4.66
N GLU A 54 8.56 27.45 5.96
CA GLU A 54 8.48 26.30 6.85
C GLU A 54 7.06 25.74 6.94
N ALA A 55 6.04 26.60 7.11
CA ALA A 55 4.65 26.16 7.17
C ALA A 55 4.19 25.43 5.89
N TYR A 56 4.57 25.93 4.70
CA TYR A 56 4.28 25.24 3.44
C TYR A 56 4.99 23.89 3.36
N THR A 57 6.28 23.85 3.69
CA THR A 57 7.06 22.60 3.65
C THR A 57 6.52 21.57 4.63
N LEU A 58 6.14 21.97 5.84
CA LEU A 58 5.54 21.08 6.85
C LEU A 58 4.21 20.51 6.36
N ALA A 59 3.32 21.35 5.82
CA ALA A 59 2.02 20.90 5.32
C ALA A 59 2.17 19.93 4.13
N LEU A 60 3.02 20.26 3.15
CA LEU A 60 3.30 19.38 2.01
C LEU A 60 3.94 18.06 2.46
N THR A 61 4.89 18.11 3.39
CA THR A 61 5.55 16.90 3.92
C THR A 61 4.55 15.99 4.61
N ALA A 62 3.65 16.56 5.42
CA ALA A 62 2.61 15.79 6.11
C ALA A 62 1.68 15.08 5.13
N ALA A 63 1.21 15.79 4.09
CA ALA A 63 0.35 15.19 3.05
C ALA A 63 1.07 14.08 2.28
N LEU A 64 2.32 14.31 1.86
CA LEU A 64 3.12 13.30 1.17
C LEU A 64 3.33 12.05 2.03
N GLN A 65 3.61 12.22 3.32
CA GLN A 65 3.80 11.11 4.25
C GLN A 65 2.51 10.30 4.43
N LYS A 66 1.34 10.95 4.56
CA LYS A 66 0.06 10.26 4.74
C LYS A 66 -0.30 9.38 3.56
N GLY A 67 -0.16 9.87 2.33
CA GLY A 67 -0.35 9.05 1.14
C GLY A 67 0.66 7.92 1.03
N TYR A 68 1.93 8.19 1.34
CA TYR A 68 2.98 7.17 1.29
C TYR A 68 2.81 6.07 2.35
N GLU A 69 2.26 6.39 3.52
CA GLU A 69 1.84 5.41 4.53
C GLU A 69 0.80 4.42 3.98
N GLN A 70 -0.18 4.89 3.19
CA GLN A 70 -1.17 3.99 2.56
C GLN A 70 -0.52 3.04 1.54
N ILE A 71 0.39 3.56 0.69
CA ILE A 71 1.13 2.75 -0.29
C ILE A 71 1.96 1.68 0.43
N LYS A 72 2.69 2.06 1.47
CA LYS A 72 3.49 1.12 2.28
C LYS A 72 2.64 0.05 2.98
N ALA A 73 1.40 0.38 3.31
CA ALA A 73 0.44 -0.56 3.87
C ALA A 73 -0.19 -1.50 2.82
N GLY A 74 0.19 -1.38 1.54
CA GLY A 74 -0.33 -2.20 0.44
C GLY A 74 -1.75 -1.81 0.00
N LYS A 75 -2.21 -0.61 0.34
CA LYS A 75 -3.51 -0.09 -0.11
C LYS A 75 -3.46 0.39 -1.56
N THR A 76 -4.62 0.71 -2.11
CA THR A 76 -4.74 1.13 -3.51
C THR A 76 -4.13 2.52 -3.72
N SER A 77 -3.78 2.82 -4.98
CA SER A 77 -3.34 4.17 -5.35
C SER A 77 -4.41 5.22 -5.08
N LEU A 78 -5.70 4.84 -5.13
CA LEU A 78 -6.81 5.75 -4.82
C LEU A 78 -6.80 6.12 -3.33
N ASP A 79 -6.70 5.14 -2.44
CA ASP A 79 -6.59 5.38 -1.00
C ASP A 79 -5.39 6.26 -0.66
N ALA A 80 -4.28 6.10 -1.38
CA ALA A 80 -3.06 6.87 -1.18
C ALA A 80 -3.17 8.34 -1.60
N VAL A 81 -3.96 8.67 -2.64
CA VAL A 81 -4.12 10.06 -3.08
C VAL A 81 -5.21 10.82 -2.32
N GLU A 82 -6.13 10.11 -1.66
CA GLU A 82 -7.22 10.68 -0.85
C GLU A 82 -6.83 10.94 0.62
N ALA A 83 -5.76 10.31 1.12
CA ALA A 83 -5.30 10.37 2.51
C ALA A 83 -4.59 11.68 2.88
#